data_AF-A0A2N5AG18-F1
#
_entry.id   AF-A0A2N5AG18-F1
#
_cell.length_a   1.000
_cell.length_b   1.000
_cell.length_c   1.000
_cell.angle_alpha   90.00
_cell.angle_beta   90.00
_cell.angle_gamma   90.00
#
_symmetry.space_group_name_H-M   'P 1'
#
loop_
_entity.id
_entity.type
_entity.pdbx_description
1 polymer ?
#
loop_
_entity_poly.entity_id
_entity_poly.type
_entity_poly.pdbx_seq_one_letter_code
_entity_poly.pdbx_strand_id
1 'polypeptide(L)'
;MKMKNAPNIKFLPKDKFTEVIIFAGEDAYSHVQHWIESEGKRAWDDVPPVYLGKRQLAELERLNIVDNGRRSVRVIRAGELSEIQISTIATKLALAEVKEARLFNGMFESQPKEDWTGRLPRLKEEAERGESIVVNLPVKKREPKPEPGDELKPRVESRSDGLYW
;
A
#
# COMPACT_ATOMS: atom_id res chain seq x y z
N MET A 1 -17.40 5.76 -0.33
CA MET A 1 -16.56 6.33 0.75
C MET A 1 -15.42 7.12 0.12
N LYS A 2 -15.15 8.35 0.58
CA LYS A 2 -14.01 9.15 0.08
C LYS A 2 -12.71 8.60 0.70
N MET A 3 -11.75 8.22 -0.14
CA MET A 3 -10.39 7.89 0.29
C MET A 3 -9.71 9.18 0.79
N LYS A 4 -9.04 9.11 1.94
CA LYS A 4 -8.23 10.22 2.45
C LYS A 4 -6.79 10.04 2.00
N ASN A 5 -6.06 11.13 1.82
CA ASN A 5 -4.62 11.09 1.57
C ASN A 5 -3.87 11.37 2.87
N ALA A 6 -2.75 10.69 3.08
CA ALA A 6 -1.87 10.95 4.19
C ALA A 6 -1.30 12.38 4.11
N PRO A 7 -0.92 12.95 5.26
CA PRO A 7 -0.25 14.24 5.31
C PRO A 7 0.98 14.27 4.39
N ASN A 8 1.22 15.41 3.76
CA ASN A 8 2.38 15.67 2.90
C ASN A 8 2.48 14.91 1.56
N ILE A 9 1.58 13.98 1.25
CA ILE A 9 1.55 13.32 -0.08
C ILE A 9 1.50 14.33 -1.23
N LYS A 10 0.76 15.42 -1.05
CA LYS A 10 0.61 16.48 -2.07
C LYS A 10 1.91 17.25 -2.37
N PHE A 11 2.89 17.19 -1.48
CA PHE A 11 4.19 17.84 -1.64
C PHE A 11 5.23 16.92 -2.28
N LEU A 12 4.92 15.63 -2.44
CA LEU A 12 5.84 14.70 -3.09
C LEU A 12 6.14 15.18 -4.52
N PRO A 13 7.41 15.10 -4.94
CA PRO A 13 7.81 15.55 -6.27
C PRO A 13 7.06 14.74 -7.32
N LYS A 14 6.78 15.37 -8.47
CA LYS A 14 6.14 14.70 -9.62
C LYS A 14 7.01 13.57 -10.17
N ASP A 15 8.31 13.66 -9.95
CA ASP A 15 9.25 12.60 -10.28
C ASP A 15 8.98 11.34 -9.44
N LYS A 16 8.93 10.20 -10.12
CA LYS A 16 8.65 8.89 -9.52
C LYS A 16 9.92 8.17 -9.07
N PHE A 17 11.09 8.66 -9.47
CA PHE A 17 12.39 8.10 -9.10
C PHE A 17 12.88 8.59 -7.74
N THR A 18 12.38 9.74 -7.27
CA THR A 18 12.72 10.28 -5.95
C THR A 18 12.21 9.34 -4.85
N GLU A 19 13.10 9.00 -3.92
CA GLU A 19 12.78 8.16 -2.75
C GLU A 19 11.78 8.90 -1.84
N VAL A 20 10.66 8.24 -1.52
CA VAL A 20 9.65 8.81 -0.62
C VAL A 20 9.92 8.35 0.80
N ILE A 21 10.07 9.29 1.73
CA ILE A 21 10.25 8.99 3.15
C ILE A 21 8.90 9.11 3.88
N ILE A 22 8.55 8.06 4.62
CA ILE A 22 7.33 7.94 5.41
C ILE A 22 7.70 7.64 6.86
N PHE A 23 7.39 8.54 7.79
CA PHE A 23 7.49 8.26 9.22
C PHE A 23 6.21 7.60 9.73
N ALA A 24 6.29 6.49 10.43
CA ALA A 24 5.14 5.76 10.95
C ALA A 24 5.31 5.43 12.43
N GLY A 25 4.32 5.81 13.24
CA GLY A 25 4.30 5.55 14.68
C GLY A 25 3.70 6.69 15.47
N GLU A 26 3.62 6.54 16.78
CA GLU A 26 3.04 7.54 17.68
C GLU A 26 3.70 8.92 17.56
N ASP A 27 5.03 8.95 17.42
CA ASP A 27 5.85 10.16 17.37
C ASP A 27 6.16 10.63 15.94
N ALA A 28 5.49 10.07 14.93
CA ALA A 28 5.78 10.36 13.52
C ALA A 28 5.71 11.86 13.19
N TYR A 29 4.80 12.62 13.82
CA TYR A 29 4.71 14.07 13.62
C TYR A 29 5.97 14.80 14.11
N SER A 30 6.45 14.47 15.31
CA SER A 30 7.64 15.08 15.92
C SER A 30 8.89 14.83 15.08
N HIS A 31 9.03 13.62 14.55
CA HIS A 31 10.14 13.27 13.65
C HIS A 31 10.09 14.05 12.32
N VAL A 32 8.91 14.24 11.74
CA VAL A 32 8.77 15.05 10.52
C VAL A 32 9.07 16.52 10.77
N GLN A 33 8.63 17.08 11.91
CA GLN A 33 9.00 18.45 12.28
C GLN A 33 10.52 18.59 12.41
N HIS A 34 11.17 17.66 13.10
CA HIS A 34 12.63 17.65 13.23
C HIS A 34 13.34 17.53 11.86
N TRP A 35 12.83 16.68 10.95
CA TRP A 35 13.34 16.59 9.59
C TRP A 35 13.23 17.93 8.84
N ILE A 36 12.05 18.55 8.83
CA ILE A 36 11.83 19.81 8.12
C ILE A 36 12.70 20.95 8.69
N GLU A 37 12.87 20.99 10.01
CA GLU A 37 13.64 22.03 10.67
C GLU A 37 15.16 21.86 10.51
N SER A 38 15.64 20.61 10.47
CA SER A 38 17.07 20.27 10.47
C SER A 38 17.53 19.60 9.18
N GLU A 39 17.11 18.36 8.93
CA GLU A 39 17.68 17.53 7.85
C GLU A 39 17.29 17.96 6.45
N GLY A 40 16.03 18.37 6.22
CA GLY A 40 15.57 18.88 4.93
C GLY A 40 16.38 20.10 4.49
N LYS A 41 16.65 21.04 5.41
CA LYS A 41 17.52 22.19 5.14
C LYS A 41 18.96 21.79 4.82
N ARG A 42 19.49 20.76 5.48
CA ARG A 42 20.85 20.26 5.23
C ARG A 42 20.97 19.53 3.90
N ALA A 43 19.91 18.83 3.50
CA ALA A 43 19.82 18.10 2.24
C ALA A 43 19.45 19.00 1.05
N TRP A 44 19.15 20.29 1.28
CA TRP A 44 18.51 21.17 0.30
C TRP A 44 17.23 20.56 -0.29
N ASP A 45 16.55 19.74 0.52
CA ASP A 45 15.31 19.08 0.19
C ASP A 45 14.16 19.73 0.97
N ASP A 46 13.40 20.55 0.26
CA ASP A 46 12.20 21.22 0.78
C ASP A 46 10.96 20.30 0.75
N VAL A 47 11.09 19.04 0.31
CA VAL A 47 9.97 18.11 0.30
C VAL A 47 9.74 17.54 1.70
N PRO A 48 8.62 17.89 2.38
CA PRO A 48 8.35 17.35 3.69
C PRO A 48 8.00 15.85 3.60
N PRO A 49 8.59 15.00 4.43
CA PRO A 49 8.26 13.58 4.46
C PRO A 49 6.82 13.34 4.93
N VAL A 50 6.25 12.22 4.49
CA VAL A 50 4.90 11.79 4.88
C VAL A 50 4.95 11.26 6.31
N TYR A 51 3.90 11.51 7.12
CA TYR A 51 3.81 10.92 8.46
C TYR A 51 2.48 10.21 8.69
N LEU A 52 2.56 9.10 9.42
CA LEU A 52 1.46 8.26 9.86
C LEU A 52 1.47 8.20 11.38
N GLY A 53 0.80 9.17 12.01
CA GLY A 53 0.58 9.21 13.46
C GLY A 53 -0.55 8.27 13.90
N LYS A 54 -0.86 8.24 15.21
CA LYS A 54 -1.97 7.45 15.79
C LYS A 54 -3.28 7.56 15.00
N ARG A 55 -3.67 8.78 14.58
CA ARG A 55 -4.90 9.02 13.81
C ARG A 55 -4.85 8.43 12.40
N GLN A 56 -3.71 8.56 11.72
CA GLN A 56 -3.50 8.05 10.37
C GLN A 56 -3.41 6.52 10.38
N LEU A 57 -2.74 5.94 11.39
CA LEU A 57 -2.63 4.51 11.59
C LEU A 57 -4.00 3.87 11.90
N ALA A 58 -4.87 4.54 12.65
CA ALA A 58 -6.23 4.09 12.91
C ALA A 58 -7.12 4.10 11.65
N GLU A 59 -6.87 5.02 10.71
CA GLU A 59 -7.61 5.12 9.44
C GLU A 59 -6.81 4.53 8.25
N LEU A 60 -5.76 3.75 8.50
CA LEU A 60 -4.78 3.33 7.48
C LEU A 60 -5.41 2.55 6.33
N GLU A 61 -6.44 1.76 6.62
CA GLU A 61 -7.23 1.02 5.61
C GLU A 61 -7.86 1.92 4.55
N ARG A 62 -8.26 3.15 4.93
CA ARG A 62 -8.92 4.12 4.04
C ARG A 62 -8.05 5.33 3.70
N LEU A 63 -6.79 5.28 4.13
CA LEU A 63 -5.78 6.27 3.87
C LEU A 63 -4.89 5.80 2.71
N ASN A 64 -4.63 6.69 1.77
CA ASN A 64 -3.56 6.54 0.80
C ASN A 64 -2.29 7.08 1.45
N ILE A 65 -1.22 6.29 1.45
CA ILE A 65 0.05 6.64 2.11
C ILE A 65 1.13 7.08 1.11
N VAL A 66 0.99 6.70 -0.16
CA VAL A 66 1.94 6.97 -1.22
C VAL A 66 1.20 7.18 -2.54
N ASP A 67 1.85 7.87 -3.46
CA ASP A 67 1.40 8.06 -4.83
C ASP A 67 1.73 6.83 -5.70
N ASN A 68 0.91 6.53 -6.70
CA ASN A 68 1.04 5.30 -7.47
C ASN A 68 2.29 5.31 -8.38
N GLY A 69 2.92 4.14 -8.54
CA GLY A 69 4.04 3.91 -9.45
C GLY A 69 5.37 4.52 -9.00
N ARG A 70 5.56 4.73 -7.69
CA ARG A 70 6.85 5.20 -7.15
C ARG A 70 7.92 4.10 -7.24
N ARG A 71 9.16 4.49 -7.48
CA ARG A 71 10.27 3.54 -7.55
C ARG A 71 10.64 3.02 -6.16
N SER A 72 10.95 3.91 -5.22
CA SER A 72 11.46 3.49 -3.90
C SER A 72 10.78 4.26 -2.77
N VAL A 73 10.42 3.55 -1.71
CA VAL A 73 9.80 4.10 -0.50
C VAL A 73 10.57 3.62 0.74
N ARG A 74 10.84 4.57 1.61
CA ARG A 74 11.48 4.35 2.90
C ARG A 74 10.47 4.61 4.02
N VAL A 75 10.18 3.59 4.80
CA VAL A 75 9.33 3.70 5.99
C VAL A 75 10.23 3.74 7.22
N ILE A 76 10.12 4.77 8.04
CA ILE A 76 10.90 4.95 9.26
C ILE A 76 9.94 4.85 10.45
N ARG A 77 10.23 3.92 11.37
CA ARG A 77 9.49 3.79 12.61
C ARG A 77 9.80 4.98 13.53
N ALA A 78 8.76 5.67 13.95
CA ALA A 78 8.83 6.83 14.84
C ALA A 78 7.98 6.55 16.09
N GLY A 79 8.56 5.83 17.05
CA GLY A 79 7.87 5.40 18.26
C GLY A 79 7.21 4.01 18.14
N GLU A 80 6.08 3.82 18.82
CA GLU A 80 5.38 2.55 18.81
C GLU A 80 4.64 2.29 17.49
N LEU A 81 4.84 1.11 16.92
CA LEU A 81 4.24 0.68 15.66
C LEU A 81 3.99 -0.82 15.74
N SER A 82 2.74 -1.24 15.58
CA SER A 82 2.35 -2.65 15.70
C SER A 82 2.64 -3.42 14.41
N GLU A 83 2.92 -4.73 14.49
CA GLU A 83 3.17 -5.57 13.31
C GLU A 83 2.01 -5.56 12.30
N ILE A 84 0.76 -5.50 12.80
CA ILE A 84 -0.43 -5.37 11.96
C ILE A 84 -0.35 -4.08 11.12
N GLN A 85 0.00 -2.95 11.74
CA GLN A 85 0.13 -1.68 11.04
C GLN A 85 1.26 -1.73 10.01
N ILE A 86 2.39 -2.35 10.36
CA ILE A 86 3.52 -2.55 9.46
C ILE A 86 3.10 -3.33 8.22
N SER A 87 2.42 -4.45 8.41
CA SER A 87 1.93 -5.30 7.33
C SER A 87 0.87 -4.60 6.46
N THR A 88 -0.02 -3.80 7.07
CA THR A 88 -0.95 -2.94 6.34
C THR A 88 -0.23 -1.89 5.51
N ILE A 89 0.83 -1.26 6.04
CA ILE A 89 1.67 -0.32 5.28
C ILE A 89 2.30 -1.04 4.08
N ALA A 90 2.94 -2.19 4.30
CA ALA A 90 3.56 -2.97 3.22
C ALA A 90 2.55 -3.31 2.11
N THR A 91 1.36 -3.78 2.48
CA THR A 91 0.28 -4.08 1.53
C THR A 91 -0.19 -2.84 0.76
N LYS A 92 -0.25 -1.68 1.42
CA LYS A 92 -0.60 -0.41 0.78
C LYS A 92 0.44 0.06 -0.23
N LEU A 93 1.72 -0.10 0.10
CA LEU A 93 2.82 0.19 -0.84
C LEU A 93 2.77 -0.74 -2.05
N ALA A 94 2.45 -2.02 -1.82
CA ALA A 94 2.26 -3.00 -2.89
C ALA A 94 1.11 -2.62 -3.84
N LEU A 95 -0.05 -2.24 -3.30
CA LEU A 95 -1.20 -1.77 -4.07
C LEU A 95 -0.92 -0.50 -4.87
N ALA A 96 -0.05 0.36 -4.37
CA ALA A 96 0.40 1.56 -5.06
C ALA A 96 1.47 1.28 -6.14
N GLU A 97 1.78 0.01 -6.43
CA GLU A 97 2.77 -0.41 -7.44
C GLU A 97 4.18 0.13 -7.18
N VAL A 98 4.56 0.21 -5.90
CA VAL A 98 5.92 0.59 -5.51
C VAL A 98 6.88 -0.52 -5.91
N LYS A 99 8.05 -0.18 -6.48
CA LYS A 99 9.05 -1.20 -6.84
C LYS A 99 9.85 -1.67 -5.64
N GLU A 100 10.28 -0.76 -4.79
CA GLU A 100 11.12 -1.04 -3.62
C GLU A 100 10.54 -0.40 -2.37
N ALA A 101 10.42 -1.19 -1.29
CA ALA A 101 9.97 -0.68 0.00
C ALA A 101 10.82 -1.25 1.13
N ARG A 102 11.31 -0.38 2.00
CA ARG A 102 12.21 -0.74 3.11
C ARG A 102 11.75 -0.10 4.40
N LEU A 103 11.73 -0.87 5.49
CA LEU A 103 11.41 -0.42 6.84
C LEU A 103 12.69 -0.22 7.65
N PHE A 104 12.79 0.91 8.33
CA PHE A 104 13.86 1.27 9.25
C PHE A 104 13.26 1.45 10.64
N ASN A 105 13.94 0.99 11.69
CA ASN A 105 13.43 1.07 13.06
C ASN A 105 13.83 2.39 13.76
N GLY A 106 14.53 3.27 13.06
CA GLY A 106 14.77 4.66 13.46
C GLY A 106 15.37 5.49 12.32
N MET A 107 15.35 6.81 12.49
CA MET A 107 15.86 7.76 11.51
C MET A 107 17.38 7.65 11.28
N PHE A 108 18.13 7.30 12.33
CA PHE A 108 19.59 7.16 12.29
C PHE A 108 20.05 5.75 11.93
N GLU A 109 19.14 4.81 11.67
CA GLU A 109 19.52 3.46 11.30
C GLU A 109 20.02 3.42 9.85
N SER A 110 21.23 2.90 9.67
CA SER A 110 21.84 2.79 8.34
C SER A 110 21.35 1.57 7.55
N GLN A 111 20.79 0.58 8.23
CA GLN A 111 20.29 -0.65 7.63
C GLN A 111 18.78 -0.77 7.77
N PRO A 112 18.08 -1.22 6.72
CA PRO A 112 16.66 -1.52 6.83
C PRO A 112 16.48 -2.73 7.75
N LYS A 113 15.60 -2.59 8.74
CA LYS A 113 15.17 -3.70 9.59
C LYS A 113 14.41 -4.76 8.78
N GLU A 114 13.60 -4.32 7.83
CA GLU A 114 12.90 -5.22 6.91
C GLU A 114 12.97 -4.70 5.48
N ASP A 115 13.18 -5.62 4.54
CA ASP A 115 13.07 -5.36 3.10
C ASP A 115 11.79 -6.03 2.57
N TRP A 116 10.89 -5.21 2.03
CA TRP A 116 9.63 -5.67 1.44
C TRP A 116 9.69 -5.80 -0.08
N THR A 117 10.75 -5.34 -0.72
CA THR A 117 10.92 -5.31 -2.19
C THR A 117 10.52 -6.63 -2.85
N GLY A 118 10.94 -7.77 -2.28
CA GLY A 118 10.58 -9.09 -2.81
C GLY A 118 9.14 -9.55 -2.52
N ARG A 119 8.48 -8.97 -1.51
CA ARG A 119 7.12 -9.35 -1.07
C ARG A 119 6.04 -8.46 -1.67
N LEU A 120 6.36 -7.24 -2.13
CA LEU A 120 5.40 -6.30 -2.73
C LEU A 120 4.59 -6.92 -3.88
N PRO A 121 5.17 -7.64 -4.87
CA PRO A 121 4.39 -8.17 -5.98
C PRO A 121 3.33 -9.17 -5.52
N ARG A 122 3.68 -10.02 -4.55
CA ARG A 122 2.79 -11.01 -3.94
C ARG A 122 1.68 -10.34 -3.13
N LEU A 123 2.03 -9.38 -2.27
CA LEU A 123 1.06 -8.63 -1.46
C LEU A 123 0.06 -7.86 -2.32
N LYS A 124 0.52 -7.30 -3.45
CA LYS A 124 -0.34 -6.62 -4.42
C LYS A 124 -1.35 -7.60 -4.98
N GLU A 125 -0.89 -8.77 -5.44
CA GLU A 125 -1.75 -9.77 -6.04
C GLU A 125 -2.78 -10.34 -5.04
N GLU A 126 -2.36 -10.61 -3.80
CA GLU A 126 -3.23 -11.04 -2.70
C GLU A 126 -4.30 -9.97 -2.37
N ALA A 127 -3.91 -8.69 -2.39
CA ALA A 127 -4.83 -7.58 -2.14
C ALA A 127 -5.78 -7.30 -3.32
N GLU A 128 -5.33 -7.48 -4.57
CA GLU A 128 -6.18 -7.39 -5.75
C GLU A 128 -7.17 -8.56 -5.84
N ARG A 129 -6.77 -9.77 -5.42
CA ARG A 129 -7.65 -10.94 -5.29
C ARG A 129 -8.65 -10.84 -4.13
N GLY A 130 -8.47 -9.89 -3.22
CA GLY A 130 -9.29 -9.77 -2.01
C GLY A 130 -8.98 -10.82 -0.94
N GLU A 131 -7.85 -11.51 -1.07
CA GLU A 131 -7.35 -12.53 -0.13
C GLU A 131 -6.39 -11.93 0.90
N SER A 132 -6.13 -10.62 0.85
CA SER A 132 -5.23 -9.97 1.79
C SER A 132 -5.78 -10.04 3.21
N ILE A 133 -5.10 -10.83 4.05
CA ILE A 133 -5.47 -11.12 5.44
C ILE A 133 -5.53 -9.84 6.30
N VAL A 134 -4.79 -8.81 5.90
CA VAL A 134 -4.53 -7.61 6.73
C VAL A 134 -5.28 -6.38 6.24
N VAL A 135 -5.73 -6.37 4.98
CA VAL A 135 -6.46 -5.23 4.41
C VAL A 135 -7.74 -5.72 3.79
N ASN A 136 -8.84 -5.57 4.54
CA ASN A 136 -10.18 -5.86 4.07
C ASN A 136 -10.64 -4.71 3.15
N LEU A 137 -10.04 -4.61 1.95
CA LEU A 137 -10.50 -3.66 0.95
C LEU A 137 -11.91 -4.07 0.49
N PRO A 138 -12.85 -3.12 0.34
CA PRO A 138 -14.05 -3.39 -0.42
C PRO A 138 -13.60 -3.63 -1.86
N VAL A 139 -13.43 -4.90 -2.22
CA VAL A 139 -13.15 -5.34 -3.58
C VAL A 139 -14.26 -4.75 -4.42
N LYS A 140 -13.94 -3.69 -5.18
CA LYS A 140 -14.68 -3.42 -6.41
C LYS A 140 -14.45 -4.68 -7.22
N LYS A 141 -15.40 -5.60 -7.17
CA LYS A 141 -15.50 -6.71 -8.11
C LYS A 141 -15.34 -6.05 -9.47
N ARG A 142 -14.16 -6.20 -10.08
CA ARG A 142 -14.09 -6.13 -11.53
C ARG A 142 -15.00 -7.26 -11.94
N GLU A 143 -16.19 -6.91 -12.41
CA GLU A 143 -17.05 -7.85 -13.08
C GLU A 143 -16.16 -8.56 -14.12
N PRO A 144 -16.11 -9.90 -14.10
CA PRO A 144 -15.40 -10.62 -15.14
C PRO A 144 -15.96 -10.12 -16.47
N LYS A 145 -15.08 -9.67 -17.37
CA LYS A 145 -15.47 -9.39 -18.75
C LYS A 145 -16.28 -10.61 -19.23
N PRO A 146 -17.49 -10.42 -19.79
CA PRO A 146 -18.16 -11.52 -20.44
C PRO A 146 -17.24 -12.00 -21.55
N GLU A 147 -16.86 -13.28 -21.49
CA GLU A 147 -16.21 -13.94 -22.60
C GLU A 147 -17.10 -13.75 -23.84
N PRO A 148 -16.56 -13.28 -24.98
CA PRO A 148 -17.30 -13.34 -26.22
C PRO A 148 -17.51 -14.82 -26.53
N GLY A 149 -18.77 -15.22 -26.61
CA GLY A 149 -19.17 -16.60 -26.75
C GLY A 149 -18.47 -17.30 -27.90
N ASP A 150 -18.05 -18.54 -27.64
CA ASP A 150 -17.90 -19.52 -28.71
C ASP A 150 -18.94 -20.63 -28.49
N GLU A 151 -19.86 -20.66 -29.43
CA GLU A 151 -21.17 -21.29 -29.41
C GLU A 151 -21.10 -22.78 -29.75
N LEU A 152 -20.45 -23.66 -28.97
CA LEU A 152 -20.54 -25.10 -29.26
C LEU A 152 -20.57 -25.99 -28.01
N LYS A 153 -21.66 -25.90 -27.23
CA LYS A 153 -22.04 -26.99 -26.32
C LYS A 153 -23.39 -27.56 -26.78
N PRO A 154 -23.47 -28.87 -27.10
CA PRO A 154 -24.72 -29.48 -27.53
C PRO A 154 -25.72 -29.40 -26.38
N ARG A 155 -26.88 -28.85 -26.70
CA ARG A 155 -28.02 -28.63 -25.80
C ARG A 155 -28.68 -29.98 -25.54
N VAL A 156 -28.19 -30.72 -24.55
CA VAL A 156 -28.89 -31.90 -24.04
C VAL A 156 -29.96 -31.39 -23.07
N GLU A 157 -31.18 -31.25 -23.56
CA GLU A 157 -32.36 -31.12 -22.70
C GLU A 157 -32.57 -32.47 -22.00
N SER A 158 -32.15 -32.56 -20.73
CA SER A 158 -32.63 -33.63 -19.85
C SER A 158 -34.12 -33.43 -19.62
N ARG A 159 -34.93 -34.21 -20.32
CA ARG A 159 -36.35 -34.38 -20.02
C ARG A 159 -36.48 -35.27 -18.78
N SER A 160 -37.31 -34.80 -17.86
CA SER A 160 -37.71 -35.49 -16.64
C SER A 160 -38.79 -36.54 -16.95
N ASP A 161 -38.43 -37.63 -17.63
CA ASP A 161 -39.25 -38.84 -17.58
C ASP A 161 -38.40 -40.07 -17.82
N GLY A 162 -38.40 -40.96 -16.83
CA GLY A 162 -37.57 -42.15 -16.80
C GLY A 162 -38.14 -43.23 -17.70
N LEU A 163 -37.45 -43.55 -18.79
CA LEU A 163 -37.54 -44.86 -19.42
C LEU A 163 -36.28 -45.12 -20.25
N TYR A 164 -35.51 -46.13 -19.86
CA TYR A 164 -34.35 -46.64 -20.60
C TYR A 164 -34.80 -47.63 -21.67
N TRP A 165 -34.35 -47.45 -22.91
CA TRP A 165 -33.99 -48.51 -23.85
C TRP A 165 -32.86 -48.02 -24.75
#